data_AF-A0A2I0SVG2-F1
#
_entry.id   AF-A0A2I0SVG2-F1
#
_cell.length_a   1.000
_cell.length_b   1.000
_cell.length_c   1.000
_cell.angle_alpha   90.00
_cell.angle_beta   90.00
_cell.angle_gamma   90.00
#
_symmetry.space_group_name_H-M   'P 1'
#
loop_
_entity.id
_entity.type
_entity.pdbx_description
1 polymer ?
#
loop_
_entity_poly.entity_id
_entity_poly.type
_entity_poly.pdbx_seq_one_letter_code
_entity_poly.pdbx_strand_id
1 'polypeptide(L)' 'MSTPYTWQKSSFSGGGEGNACVELASTAAALHLRESDDPGVVLSTTPAPVDHLLRAIRTGTVAAPRRR' A
#
# COMPACT_ATOMS: atom_id res chain seq x y z
N MET A 1 14.05 7.98 -14.44
CA MET A 1 13.93 8.47 -13.05
C MET A 1 14.16 7.26 -12.15
N SER A 2 15.29 7.19 -11.45
CA SER A 2 15.56 6.09 -10.52
C SER A 2 14.78 6.36 -9.24
N THR A 3 13.69 5.64 -9.00
CA THR A 3 13.04 5.69 -7.68
C THR A 3 13.98 5.00 -6.69
N PRO A 4 14.29 5.60 -5.53
CA PRO A 4 15.23 5.02 -4.54
C PRO A 4 14.74 3.70 -3.90
N TYR A 5 13.58 3.20 -4.33
CA TYR A 5 12.89 2.07 -3.76
C TYR A 5 12.71 0.97 -4.81
N THR A 6 12.92 -0.27 -4.38
CA THR A 6 12.54 -1.46 -5.13
C THR A 6 11.07 -1.79 -4.83
N TRP A 7 10.20 -1.43 -5.76
CA TRP A 7 8.75 -1.63 -5.63
C TRP A 7 8.34 -3.06 -6.00
N GLN A 8 7.46 -3.65 -5.19
CA GLN A 8 6.82 -4.93 -5.44
C GLN A 8 5.31 -4.71 -5.60
N LYS A 9 4.80 -4.98 -6.79
CA LYS A 9 3.38 -4.93 -7.13
C LYS A 9 2.65 -6.15 -6.58
N SER A 10 1.49 -5.94 -5.94
CA SER A 10 0.66 -7.03 -5.41
C SER A 10 0.24 -8.00 -6.52
N SER A 11 0.30 -9.31 -6.24
CA SER A 11 -0.16 -10.37 -7.16
C SER A 11 -1.67 -10.36 -7.42
N PHE A 12 -2.43 -9.64 -6.59
CA PHE A 12 -3.87 -9.43 -6.78
C PHE A 12 -4.17 -8.29 -7.78
N SER A 13 -3.15 -7.57 -8.22
CA SER A 13 -3.28 -6.51 -9.22
C SER A 13 -3.39 -7.12 -10.61
N GLY A 14 -4.63 -7.38 -11.06
CA GLY A 14 -4.93 -7.94 -12.38
C GLY A 14 -4.92 -6.89 -13.52
N GLY A 15 -5.28 -7.31 -14.73
CA GLY A 15 -5.32 -6.45 -15.94
C GLY A 15 -6.72 -6.00 -16.40
N GLY A 16 -7.77 -6.27 -15.64
CA GLY A 16 -9.14 -5.82 -15.94
C GLY A 16 -9.44 -4.38 -15.48
N GLU A 17 -10.61 -3.85 -15.83
CA GLU A 17 -11.06 -2.55 -15.33
C GLU A 17 -11.31 -2.58 -13.81
N GLY A 18 -10.88 -1.52 -13.11
CA GLY A 18 -10.98 -1.40 -11.65
C GLY A 18 -9.78 -1.95 -10.85
N ASN A 19 -8.69 -2.34 -11.50
CA ASN A 19 -7.47 -2.77 -10.83
C ASN A 19 -6.65 -1.59 -10.29
N ALA A 20 -7.07 -1.03 -9.16
CA ALA A 20 -6.24 -0.15 -8.34
C ALA A 20 -5.04 -0.97 -7.82
N CYS A 21 -3.92 -0.85 -8.51
CA CYS A 21 -2.74 -1.66 -8.26
C CYS A 21 -1.95 -1.07 -7.09
N VAL A 22 -1.82 -1.80 -5.99
CA VAL A 22 -0.99 -1.38 -4.84
C VAL A 22 0.43 -1.94 -4.98
N GLU A 23 1.41 -1.09 -4.70
CA GLU A 23 2.83 -1.44 -4.66
C GLU A 23 3.42 -1.16 -3.26
N LEU A 24 4.34 -2.02 -2.84
CA LEU A 24 5.05 -1.94 -1.57
C LEU A 24 6.55 -1.83 -1.80
N ALA A 25 7.24 -1.05 -0.98
CA ALA A 25 8.69 -1.10 -0.88
C ALA A 25 9.12 -1.14 0.59
N SER A 26 10.19 -1.90 0.85
CA SER A 26 10.78 -2.03 2.18
C SER A 26 12.16 -1.40 2.22
N THR A 27 12.46 -0.72 3.32
CA THR A 27 13.80 -0.22 3.66
C THR A 27 14.17 -0.65 5.07
N ALA A 28 15.40 -0.38 5.49
CA ALA A 28 15.82 -0.66 6.86
C ALA A 28 14.99 0.09 7.92
N ALA A 29 14.39 1.23 7.59
CA ALA A 29 13.70 2.10 8.54
C ALA A 29 12.17 2.10 8.40
N ALA A 30 11.63 1.77 7.23
CA ALA A 30 10.22 1.98 6.91
C ALA A 30 9.68 1.04 5.82
N LEU A 31 8.35 0.95 5.80
CA LEU A 31 7.58 0.49 4.65
C LEU A 31 6.98 1.67 3.91
N HIS A 32 6.94 1.56 2.59
CA HIS A 32 6.33 2.51 1.69
C HIS A 32 5.20 1.84 0.91
N LEU A 33 4.07 2.51 0.79
CA LEU A 33 2.93 2.11 -0.03
C LEU A 33 2.64 3.20 -1.04
N ARG A 34 2.28 2.78 -2.26
CA ARG A 34 1.71 3.67 -3.27
C ARG A 34 0.72 2.94 -4.16
N GLU A 35 -0.08 3.71 -4.87
CA GLU A 35 -0.89 3.22 -5.97
C GLU A 35 -0.10 3.34 -7.28
N SER A 36 -0.29 2.39 -8.19
CA SER A 36 0.37 2.38 -9.51
C SER A 36 -0.09 3.53 -10.41
N ASP A 37 -1.34 3.98 -10.27
CA ASP A 37 -1.94 5.03 -11.10
C ASP A 37 -1.64 6.44 -10.57
N ASP A 38 -1.22 6.56 -9.31
CA ASP A 38 -0.65 7.78 -8.73
C ASP A 38 0.67 7.50 -8.00
N PRO A 39 1.75 7.17 -8.75
CA PRO A 39 3.00 6.72 -8.17
C PRO A 39 3.79 7.82 -7.45
N GLY A 40 3.33 9.08 -7.54
CA GLY A 40 3.92 10.23 -6.85
C GLY A 40 3.48 10.34 -5.38
N VAL A 41 2.35 9.74 -5.02
CA VAL A 41 1.82 9.77 -3.66
C VAL A 41 2.29 8.53 -2.90
N VAL A 42 3.27 8.73 -2.01
CA VAL A 42 3.87 7.65 -1.21
C VAL A 42 3.51 7.80 0.27
N LEU A 43 2.79 6.81 0.80
CA LEU A 43 2.59 6.67 2.24
C LEU A 43 3.80 5.97 2.86
N SER A 44 4.43 6.57 3.85
CA SER A 44 5.54 5.98 4.60
C SER A 44 5.10 5.66 6.03
N THR A 45 5.39 4.44 6.50
CA THR A 45 4.96 3.97 7.81
C THR A 45 5.90 2.86 8.33
N THR A 46 5.69 2.41 9.56
CA THR A 46 6.39 1.23 10.10
C THR A 46 5.62 -0.06 9.74
N PRO A 47 6.20 -1.26 9.95
CA PRO A 47 5.51 -2.51 9.68
C PRO A 47 4.22 -2.73 10.47
N ALA A 48 4.14 -2.24 11.72
CA ALA A 48 3.01 -2.56 12.61
C ALA A 48 1.66 -1.97 12.13
N PRO A 49 1.55 -0.71 11.68
CA PRO A 49 0.32 -0.20 11.07
C PRO A 49 -0.13 -0.97 9.83
N VAL A 50 0.80 -1.45 9.00
CA VAL A 50 0.47 -2.23 7.80
C VAL A 50 -0.10 -3.61 8.19
N ASP A 51 0.52 -4.30 9.15
CA ASP A 51 -0.02 -5.57 9.68
C ASP A 51 -1.44 -5.39 10.24
N HIS A 52 -1.65 -4.33 11.03
CA HIS A 52 -2.98 -4.02 11.57
C HIS A 52 -4.02 -3.75 10.47
N LEU A 53 -3.65 -2.98 9.44
CA LEU A 53 -4.52 -2.72 8.28
C LEU A 53 -4.88 -4.02 7.55
N LEU A 54 -3.90 -4.88 7.25
CA LEU A 54 -4.14 -6.14 6.55
C LEU A 54 -5.05 -7.08 7.34
N ARG A 55 -4.87 -7.15 8.66
CA ARG A 55 -5.77 -7.92 9.56
C ARG A 55 -7.18 -7.33 9.56
N ALA A 56 -7.31 -6.01 9.61
CA ALA A 56 -8.62 -5.35 9.57
C ALA A 56 -9.35 -5.61 8.25
N ILE A 57 -8.65 -5.53 7.11
CA ILE A 57 -9.21 -5.86 5.78
C ILE A 57 -9.69 -7.31 5.75
N ARG A 58 -8.84 -8.27 6.18
CA ARG A 58 -9.18 -9.70 6.16
C ARG A 58 -10.40 -10.04 7.01
N THR A 59 -10.60 -9.32 8.11
CA THR A 59 -11.71 -9.54 9.05
C THR A 59 -12.94 -8.68 8.73
N GLY A 60 -12.87 -7.82 7.71
CA GLY A 60 -13.96 -6.89 7.38
C GLY A 60 -14.19 -5.81 8.44
N THR A 61 -13.17 -5.48 9.24
CA THR A 61 -13.28 -4.54 10.38
C THR A 61 -12.64 -3.18 10.10
N VAL A 62 -12.33 -2.88 8.83
CA VAL A 62 -11.80 -1.56 8.45
C VAL A 62 -12.85 -0.50 8.81
N ALA A 63 -12.56 0.27 9.84
CA ALA A 63 -13.43 1.34 10.29
C ALA A 63 -13.53 2.42 9.20
N ALA A 64 -14.72 3.00 9.05
CA ALA A 64 -14.90 4.14 8.18
C ALA A 64 -13.94 5.27 8.59
N PRO A 65 -13.37 6.01 7.62
CA PRO A 65 -12.45 7.10 7.92
C PRO A 65 -13.16 8.11 8.81
N ARG A 66 -12.57 8.39 9.98
CA ARG A 66 -13.06 9.45 10.86
C ARG A 66 -12.75 10.78 10.19
N ARG A 67 -13.80 11.47 9.70
CA ARG A 67 -13.66 12.86 9.25
C ARG A 67 -13.20 13.67 10.46
N ARG A 68 -12.05 14.35 10.31
CA ARG A 68 -11.64 15.40 11.25
C ARG A 68 -12.46 16.65 10.99
#